data_AF-A0A4Q3EYQ7-F1
#
_entry.id   AF-A0A4Q3EYQ7-F1
#
_cell.length_a   1.000
_cell.length_b   1.000
_cell.length_c   1.000
_cell.angle_alpha   90.00
_cell.angle_beta   90.00
_cell.angle_gamma   90.00
#
_symmetry.space_group_name_H-M   'P 1'
#
loop_
_entity.id
_entity.type
_entity.pdbx_description
1 polymer ?
#
loop_
_entity_poly.entity_id
_entity_poly.type
_entity_poly.pdbx_seq_one_letter_code
_entity_poly.pdbx_strand_id
1 'polypeptide(L)'
;MAFCPADCASFTLIDNPTAGCDLKTRRRNVDKIGFFPCSLDLPAPLTCANLEPLITAKSIVFSSSLANVEFQDPQFEELQIADCRPAERVITNRTVTFQDRIAVEIPATTGEGATPANPFFDYDFWKDKRTKRALMRYMFVFCDGSIVIPKDENGKPMAASFDVFLSYERQGSGGNSYILEIKKGQLDFKGDPLDFNVPALDASGCDFSI
;
A
#
# COMPACT_ATOMS: atom_id res chain seq x y z
N MET A 1 9.05 -34.40 32.54
CA MET A 1 7.60 -34.19 32.43
C MET A 1 7.40 -32.81 31.83
N ALA A 2 6.77 -32.73 30.65
CA ALA A 2 6.50 -31.46 30.00
C ALA A 2 5.36 -30.75 30.73
N PHE A 3 5.60 -29.50 31.13
CA PHE A 3 4.64 -28.65 31.83
C PHE A 3 3.75 -27.99 30.78
N CYS A 4 2.64 -28.64 30.39
CA CYS A 4 1.55 -27.95 29.69
C CYS A 4 0.54 -27.47 30.73
N PRO A 5 0.37 -26.14 30.92
CA PRO A 5 -0.65 -25.59 31.81
C PRO A 5 -2.05 -26.11 31.43
N ALA A 6 -2.89 -26.41 32.42
CA ALA A 6 -4.24 -26.93 32.22
C ALA A 6 -5.16 -25.98 31.41
N ASP A 7 -4.77 -24.70 31.28
CA ASP A 7 -5.45 -23.67 30.49
C ASP A 7 -5.03 -23.67 29.00
N CYS A 8 -4.16 -24.60 28.55
CA CYS A 8 -3.96 -24.88 27.12
C CYS A 8 -5.13 -25.69 26.53
N ALA A 9 -6.36 -25.38 26.95
CA ALA A 9 -7.57 -26.05 26.51
C ALA A 9 -7.79 -25.78 25.00
N SER A 10 -7.72 -26.87 24.23
CA SER A 10 -8.21 -27.06 22.86
C SER A 10 -8.29 -25.80 21.99
N PHE A 11 -7.15 -25.39 21.43
CA PHE A 11 -7.19 -24.59 20.20
C PHE A 11 -7.26 -25.56 19.02
N THR A 12 -8.26 -25.37 18.15
CA THR A 12 -8.35 -26.11 16.90
C THR A 12 -7.43 -25.43 15.90
N LEU A 13 -6.32 -26.08 15.57
CA LEU A 13 -5.52 -25.66 14.42
C LEU A 13 -6.33 -25.90 13.15
N ILE A 14 -6.35 -24.91 12.26
CA ILE A 14 -6.93 -25.08 10.94
C ILE A 14 -5.94 -25.92 10.14
N ASP A 15 -6.34 -27.13 9.77
CA ASP A 15 -5.55 -27.96 8.86
C ASP A 15 -5.58 -27.39 7.45
N ASN A 16 -4.47 -27.54 6.72
CA ASN A 16 -4.44 -27.26 5.30
C ASN A 16 -5.38 -28.27 4.61
N PRO A 17 -6.41 -27.83 3.86
CA PRO A 17 -7.35 -28.74 3.22
C PRO A 17 -6.60 -29.75 2.34
N THR A 18 -6.85 -31.03 2.54
CA THR A 18 -6.30 -32.16 1.76
C THR A 18 -6.81 -32.21 0.31
N ALA A 19 -7.52 -31.18 -0.14
CA ALA A 19 -8.09 -31.09 -1.47
C ALA A 19 -7.06 -30.57 -2.49
N GLY A 20 -6.48 -31.51 -3.23
CA GLY A 20 -5.75 -31.29 -4.48
C GLY A 20 -4.39 -30.60 -4.33
N CYS A 21 -3.31 -31.26 -4.72
CA CYS A 21 -1.96 -30.69 -4.81
C CYS A 21 -1.83 -29.55 -5.86
N ASP A 22 -2.93 -28.94 -6.29
CA ASP A 22 -2.93 -27.73 -7.12
C ASP A 22 -2.50 -26.56 -6.25
N LEU A 23 -1.18 -26.42 -6.11
CA LEU A 23 -0.53 -25.24 -5.59
C LEU A 23 -0.86 -24.06 -6.53
N LYS A 24 -1.97 -23.38 -6.27
CA LYS A 24 -2.25 -22.09 -6.89
C LYS A 24 -1.32 -21.06 -6.27
N THR A 25 -0.14 -20.88 -6.87
CA THR A 25 0.72 -19.74 -6.55
C THR A 25 -0.04 -18.46 -6.90
N ARG A 26 -0.52 -17.74 -5.88
CA ARG A 26 -1.14 -16.43 -6.10
C ARG A 26 -0.04 -15.44 -6.43
N ARG A 27 0.08 -15.08 -7.72
CA ARG A 27 0.95 -13.99 -8.17
C ARG A 27 0.29 -12.67 -7.77
N ARG A 28 0.49 -12.27 -6.53
CA ARG A 28 0.01 -11.01 -5.97
C ARG A 28 1.13 -9.98 -6.00
N ASN A 29 1.16 -9.18 -7.06
CA ASN A 29 1.96 -7.95 -7.08
C ASN A 29 1.04 -6.77 -6.80
N VAL A 30 1.58 -5.74 -6.15
CA VAL A 30 0.86 -4.47 -5.95
C VAL A 30 0.84 -3.73 -7.27
N ASP A 31 -0.36 -3.34 -7.71
CA ASP A 31 -0.57 -2.50 -8.89
C ASP A 31 -0.65 -1.02 -8.48
N LYS A 32 -1.42 -0.69 -7.44
CA LYS A 32 -1.66 0.71 -7.03
C LYS A 32 -1.59 0.87 -5.51
N ILE A 33 -1.29 2.10 -5.08
CA ILE A 33 -1.41 2.51 -3.69
C ILE A 33 -2.57 3.50 -3.58
N GLY A 34 -3.49 3.22 -2.66
CA GLY A 34 -4.52 4.17 -2.26
C GLY A 34 -4.08 4.97 -1.04
N PHE A 35 -4.46 6.25 -1.03
CA PHE A 35 -4.19 7.20 0.04
C PHE A 35 -5.52 7.69 0.60
N PHE A 36 -5.61 7.74 1.92
CA PHE A 36 -6.77 8.27 2.62
C PHE A 36 -6.33 9.01 3.90
N PRO A 37 -7.07 10.03 4.35
CA PRO A 37 -6.69 10.77 5.55
C PRO A 37 -6.89 9.92 6.80
N CYS A 38 -6.06 10.14 7.82
CA CYS A 38 -6.12 9.41 9.07
C CYS A 38 -7.44 9.60 9.86
N SER A 39 -8.20 10.65 9.55
CA SER A 39 -9.52 10.95 10.12
C SER A 39 -10.67 10.22 9.43
N LEU A 40 -10.42 9.54 8.31
CA LEU A 40 -11.46 8.79 7.61
C LEU A 40 -11.62 7.42 8.25
N ASP A 41 -12.82 7.19 8.79
CA ASP A 41 -13.22 5.85 9.21
C ASP A 41 -13.64 5.04 7.98
N LEU A 42 -12.94 3.93 7.76
CA LEU A 42 -13.24 3.03 6.64
C LEU A 42 -14.50 2.22 6.96
N PRO A 43 -15.42 2.08 6.00
CA PRO A 43 -16.62 1.28 6.20
C PRO A 43 -16.27 -0.19 6.45
N ALA A 44 -16.96 -0.81 7.40
CA ALA A 44 -16.84 -2.23 7.71
C ALA A 44 -18.22 -2.90 7.47
N PRO A 45 -18.35 -3.85 6.52
CA PRO A 45 -17.33 -4.43 5.65
C PRO A 45 -16.92 -3.50 4.49
N LEU A 46 -15.67 -3.66 4.04
CA LEU A 46 -15.19 -3.05 2.79
C LEU A 46 -15.85 -3.78 1.63
N THR A 47 -16.75 -3.10 0.94
CA THR A 47 -17.39 -3.54 -0.30
C THR A 47 -17.20 -2.43 -1.34
N CYS A 48 -17.27 -2.78 -2.63
CA CYS A 48 -17.10 -1.79 -3.69
C CYS A 48 -18.17 -0.69 -3.65
N ALA A 49 -19.41 -1.04 -3.33
CA ALA A 49 -20.50 -0.08 -3.16
C ALA A 49 -20.23 0.95 -2.04
N ASN A 50 -19.49 0.55 -1.00
CA ASN A 50 -19.14 1.45 0.11
C ASN A 50 -17.87 2.26 -0.18
N LEU A 51 -17.01 1.79 -1.10
CA LEU A 51 -15.77 2.46 -1.48
C LEU A 51 -16.00 3.51 -2.57
N GLU A 52 -16.86 3.22 -3.54
CA GLU A 52 -17.22 4.10 -4.66
C GLU A 52 -17.59 5.54 -4.22
N PRO A 53 -18.48 5.78 -3.23
CA PRO A 53 -18.79 7.13 -2.81
C PRO A 53 -17.59 7.85 -2.20
N LEU A 54 -16.67 7.13 -1.55
CA LEU A 54 -15.45 7.71 -0.96
C LEU A 54 -14.42 8.08 -2.03
N ILE A 55 -14.37 7.34 -3.13
CA ILE A 55 -13.54 7.64 -4.29
C ILE A 55 -14.10 8.85 -5.03
N THR A 56 -15.41 8.86 -5.31
CA THR A 56 -16.09 9.96 -6.00
C THR A 56 -16.01 11.26 -5.19
N ALA A 57 -16.07 11.18 -3.86
CA ALA A 57 -15.86 12.31 -2.96
C ALA A 57 -14.39 12.76 -2.83
N LYS A 58 -13.44 12.04 -3.46
CA LYS A 58 -11.98 12.24 -3.36
C LYS A 58 -11.43 12.11 -1.93
N SER A 59 -12.16 11.42 -1.06
CA SER A 59 -11.71 11.05 0.28
C SER A 59 -10.69 9.91 0.24
N ILE A 60 -10.79 9.05 -0.78
CA ILE A 60 -9.81 8.03 -1.12
C ILE A 60 -9.31 8.31 -2.54
N VAL A 61 -8.00 8.34 -2.73
CA VAL A 61 -7.39 8.54 -4.05
C VAL A 61 -6.34 7.46 -4.32
N PHE A 62 -6.28 6.97 -5.55
CA PHE A 62 -5.32 5.95 -5.96
C PHE A 62 -4.21 6.54 -6.82
N SER A 63 -3.02 5.95 -6.73
CA SER A 63 -1.93 6.21 -7.66
C SER A 63 -2.24 5.65 -9.05
N SER A 64 -1.46 6.09 -10.04
CA SER A 64 -1.23 5.34 -11.27
C SER A 64 -0.65 3.95 -10.96
N SER A 65 -0.69 3.06 -11.95
CA SER A 65 -0.05 1.74 -11.84
C SER A 65 1.46 1.87 -11.61
N LEU A 66 1.94 1.12 -10.62
CA LEU A 66 3.30 1.18 -10.13
C LEU A 66 4.18 0.12 -10.77
N ALA A 67 5.47 0.43 -10.88
CA ALA A 67 6.52 -0.46 -11.35
C ALA A 67 7.54 -0.73 -10.24
N ASN A 68 8.19 -1.91 -10.28
CA ASN A 68 9.23 -2.31 -9.34
C ASN A 68 8.79 -2.15 -7.87
N VAL A 69 7.58 -2.61 -7.55
CA VAL A 69 7.15 -2.65 -6.15
C VAL A 69 7.87 -3.80 -5.46
N GLU A 70 8.62 -3.48 -4.42
CA GLU A 70 9.40 -4.43 -3.65
C GLU A 70 9.09 -4.25 -2.16
N PHE A 71 8.75 -5.36 -1.50
CA PHE A 71 8.67 -5.42 -0.05
C PHE A 71 10.01 -5.91 0.47
N GLN A 72 10.74 -5.06 1.17
CA GLN A 72 11.99 -5.46 1.80
C GLN A 72 11.73 -6.46 2.92
N ASP A 73 12.79 -7.18 3.29
CA ASP A 73 12.75 -8.09 4.42
C ASP A 73 12.46 -7.32 5.71
N PRO A 74 11.61 -7.86 6.59
CA PRO A 74 11.32 -7.25 7.88
C PRO A 74 12.60 -7.10 8.70
N GLN A 75 12.74 -5.93 9.34
CA GLN A 75 13.79 -5.68 10.31
C GLN A 75 13.35 -6.26 11.66
N PHE A 76 14.26 -6.96 12.33
CA PHE A 76 14.00 -7.58 13.62
C PHE A 76 14.85 -6.91 14.69
N GLU A 77 14.26 -6.71 15.86
CA GLU A 77 15.00 -6.38 17.07
C GLU A 77 14.88 -7.56 18.04
N GLU A 78 16.00 -7.90 18.68
CA GLU A 78 16.06 -8.94 19.69
C GLU A 78 15.83 -8.30 21.06
N LEU A 79 14.67 -8.56 21.65
CA LEU A 79 14.38 -8.17 23.02
C LEU A 79 14.89 -9.27 23.94
N GLN A 80 16.04 -9.00 24.56
CA GLN A 80 16.60 -9.85 25.60
C GLN A 80 16.11 -9.37 26.96
N ILE A 81 15.02 -9.96 27.46
CA ILE A 81 14.42 -9.60 28.76
C ILE A 81 15.34 -10.01 29.93
N ALA A 82 16.10 -11.09 29.78
CA ALA A 82 17.12 -11.54 30.73
C ALA A 82 18.12 -12.50 30.04
N ASP A 83 19.39 -12.50 30.46
CA ASP A 83 20.45 -13.35 29.88
C ASP A 83 20.18 -14.86 29.93
N CYS A 84 19.34 -15.29 30.88
CA CYS A 84 18.96 -16.69 31.06
C CYS A 84 17.69 -17.10 30.30
N ARG A 85 17.09 -16.21 29.49
CA ARG A 85 15.94 -16.51 28.64
C ARG A 85 16.31 -16.34 27.16
N PRO A 86 15.77 -17.18 26.27
CA PRO A 86 15.95 -17.00 24.84
C PRO A 86 15.41 -15.62 24.42
N ALA A 87 16.15 -14.94 23.54
CA ALA A 87 15.76 -13.64 23.02
C ALA A 87 14.47 -13.78 22.20
N GLU A 88 13.55 -12.85 22.42
CA GLU A 88 12.33 -12.74 21.62
C GLU A 88 12.62 -11.83 20.42
N ARG A 89 12.30 -12.30 19.22
CA ARG A 89 12.49 -11.52 17.99
C ARG A 89 11.17 -10.83 17.66
N VAL A 90 11.17 -9.50 17.71
CA VAL A 90 10.01 -8.69 17.34
C VAL A 90 10.30 -7.99 16.01
N ILE A 91 9.34 -8.01 15.08
CA ILE A 91 9.44 -7.28 13.82
C ILE A 91 9.21 -5.81 14.11
N THR A 92 10.21 -4.97 13.83
CA THR A 92 10.14 -3.53 14.15
C THR A 92 9.73 -2.69 12.96
N ASN A 93 10.15 -3.07 11.76
CA ASN A 93 9.93 -2.27 10.56
C ASN A 93 9.88 -3.15 9.30
N ARG A 94 9.08 -2.72 8.34
CA ARG A 94 9.19 -3.19 6.96
C ARG A 94 9.06 -2.03 5.98
N THR A 95 9.99 -1.99 5.03
CA THR A 95 10.03 -0.97 3.99
C THR A 95 9.44 -1.49 2.68
N VAL A 96 8.65 -0.66 2.01
CA VAL A 96 8.12 -0.90 0.66
C VAL A 96 8.63 0.18 -0.27
N THR A 97 9.27 -0.22 -1.37
CA THR A 97 9.75 0.71 -2.38
C THR A 97 8.98 0.52 -3.68
N PHE A 98 8.76 1.60 -4.42
CA PHE A 98 8.05 1.57 -5.70
C PHE A 98 8.50 2.68 -6.64
N GLN A 99 8.19 2.54 -7.93
CA GLN A 99 8.45 3.54 -8.95
C GLN A 99 7.17 3.83 -9.73
N ASP A 100 6.94 5.10 -10.06
CA ASP A 100 5.91 5.48 -11.01
C ASP A 100 6.59 5.89 -12.32
N ARG A 101 6.22 5.24 -13.42
CA ARG A 101 6.78 5.46 -14.76
C ARG A 101 5.73 5.99 -15.76
N ILE A 102 4.51 6.21 -15.31
CA ILE A 102 3.39 6.61 -16.17
C ILE A 102 3.33 8.13 -16.17
N ALA A 103 3.27 8.74 -17.36
CA ALA A 103 2.96 10.15 -17.51
C ALA A 103 1.43 10.33 -17.48
N VAL A 104 0.95 11.25 -16.64
CA VAL A 104 -0.48 11.56 -16.53
C VAL A 104 -0.69 13.03 -16.81
N GLU A 105 -1.49 13.32 -17.83
CA GLU A 105 -1.78 14.68 -18.29
C GLU A 105 -3.27 14.98 -18.13
N ILE A 106 -3.60 16.18 -17.62
CA ILE A 106 -4.98 16.68 -17.61
C ILE A 106 -5.17 17.54 -18.86
N PRO A 107 -6.08 17.15 -19.79
CA PRO A 107 -6.39 17.97 -20.95
C PRO A 107 -7.06 19.27 -20.52
N ALA A 108 -6.76 20.37 -21.21
CA ALA A 108 -7.48 21.63 -20.99
C ALA A 108 -8.96 21.44 -21.37
N THR A 109 -9.85 21.75 -20.43
CA THR A 109 -11.29 21.88 -20.68
C THR A 109 -11.64 23.34 -20.85
N THR A 110 -12.29 23.68 -21.95
CA THR A 110 -12.83 25.02 -22.20
C THR A 110 -14.32 25.06 -21.87
N GLY A 111 -14.73 25.87 -20.89
CA GLY A 111 -16.13 25.99 -20.45
C GLY A 111 -16.26 26.43 -18.99
N GLU A 112 -17.47 26.37 -18.42
CA GLU A 112 -17.72 26.58 -17.00
C GLU A 112 -17.00 25.47 -16.20
N GLY A 113 -16.07 25.84 -15.29
CA GLY A 113 -15.18 24.88 -14.62
C GLY A 113 -13.84 24.62 -15.33
N ALA A 114 -13.40 25.52 -16.21
CA ALA A 114 -12.15 25.40 -16.96
C ALA A 114 -10.94 25.07 -16.05
N THR A 115 -10.30 23.93 -16.32
CA THR A 115 -9.02 23.55 -15.71
C THR A 115 -7.89 23.78 -16.71
N PRO A 116 -6.81 24.46 -16.33
CA PRO A 116 -5.65 24.62 -17.20
C PRO A 116 -5.05 23.25 -17.53
N ALA A 117 -4.50 23.10 -18.74
CA ALA A 117 -3.75 21.91 -19.10
C ALA A 117 -2.60 21.72 -18.11
N ASN A 118 -2.50 20.54 -17.52
CA ASN A 118 -1.36 20.17 -16.67
C ASN A 118 -0.69 18.92 -17.23
N PRO A 119 0.43 19.06 -17.96
CA PRO A 119 1.19 17.93 -18.49
C PRO A 119 2.01 17.19 -17.42
N PHE A 120 2.07 17.70 -16.18
CA PHE A 120 2.81 17.12 -15.05
C PHE A 120 1.90 16.90 -13.83
N PHE A 121 0.67 16.44 -14.06
CA PHE A 121 -0.30 16.28 -12.97
C PHE A 121 0.12 15.20 -11.97
N ASP A 122 0.79 14.16 -12.46
CA ASP A 122 1.45 13.14 -11.66
C ASP A 122 2.50 13.72 -10.70
N TYR A 123 3.34 14.65 -11.14
CA TYR A 123 4.28 15.35 -10.27
C TYR A 123 3.58 16.09 -9.14
N ASP A 124 2.54 16.86 -9.48
CA ASP A 124 1.76 17.62 -8.49
C ASP A 124 1.03 16.68 -7.52
N PHE A 125 0.53 15.55 -8.01
CA PHE A 125 -0.06 14.50 -7.18
C PHE A 125 0.93 13.99 -6.15
N TRP A 126 2.12 13.58 -6.56
CA TRP A 126 3.14 13.04 -5.64
C TRP A 126 3.70 14.12 -4.71
N LYS A 127 3.83 15.36 -5.17
CA LYS A 127 4.22 16.51 -4.35
C LYS A 127 3.18 16.78 -3.26
N ASP A 128 1.89 16.75 -3.58
CA ASP A 128 0.81 16.88 -2.60
C ASP A 128 0.91 15.78 -1.53
N LYS A 129 1.08 14.52 -1.93
CA LYS A 129 1.25 13.39 -1.00
C LYS A 129 2.49 13.54 -0.12
N ARG A 130 3.60 14.02 -0.68
CA ARG A 130 4.81 14.33 0.10
C ARG A 130 4.54 15.37 1.19
N THR A 131 3.81 16.44 0.88
CA THR A 131 3.50 17.50 1.86
C THR A 131 2.57 17.02 2.97
N LYS A 132 1.68 16.06 2.67
CA LYS A 132 0.67 15.53 3.59
C LYS A 132 1.05 14.19 4.23
N ARG A 133 2.29 13.73 4.07
CA ARG A 133 2.78 12.40 4.52
C ARG A 133 2.43 12.00 5.95
N ALA A 134 2.33 12.98 6.87
CA ALA A 134 2.03 12.72 8.28
C ALA A 134 0.53 12.48 8.56
N LEU A 135 -0.36 12.87 7.65
CA LEU A 135 -1.82 12.85 7.83
C LEU A 135 -2.50 11.74 7.02
N MET A 136 -1.73 10.85 6.42
CA MET A 136 -2.21 9.84 5.49
C MET A 136 -2.03 8.42 6.02
N ARG A 137 -2.91 7.55 5.54
CA ARG A 137 -2.83 6.12 5.66
C ARG A 137 -2.90 5.49 4.27
N TYR A 138 -2.49 4.23 4.19
CA TYR A 138 -2.20 3.56 2.93
C TYR A 138 -3.05 2.30 2.76
N MET A 139 -3.41 2.02 1.51
CA MET A 139 -4.01 0.75 1.09
C MET A 139 -3.28 0.25 -0.14
N PHE A 140 -3.15 -1.07 -0.26
CA PHE A 140 -2.52 -1.74 -1.39
C PHE A 140 -3.59 -2.38 -2.26
N VAL A 141 -3.59 -2.05 -3.54
CA VAL A 141 -4.40 -2.71 -4.56
C VAL A 141 -3.49 -3.65 -5.33
N PHE A 142 -3.82 -4.94 -5.32
CA PHE A 142 -3.07 -5.96 -6.02
C PHE A 142 -3.57 -6.16 -7.45
N CYS A 143 -2.74 -6.74 -8.32
CA CYS A 143 -3.11 -7.06 -9.70
C CYS A 143 -4.29 -8.04 -9.81
N ASP A 144 -4.59 -8.82 -8.76
CA ASP A 144 -5.77 -9.69 -8.71
C ASP A 144 -7.05 -8.92 -8.34
N GLY A 145 -6.97 -7.59 -8.16
CA GLY A 145 -8.06 -6.74 -7.71
C GLY A 145 -8.27 -6.79 -6.20
N SER A 146 -7.51 -7.59 -5.45
CA SER A 146 -7.66 -7.59 -4.00
C SER A 146 -7.13 -6.30 -3.38
N ILE A 147 -7.83 -5.78 -2.38
CA ILE A 147 -7.40 -4.62 -1.61
C ILE A 147 -7.01 -5.07 -0.20
N VAL A 148 -5.80 -4.72 0.20
CA VAL A 148 -5.29 -4.96 1.55
C VAL A 148 -5.05 -3.60 2.21
N ILE A 149 -5.56 -3.48 3.43
CA ILE A 149 -5.32 -2.32 4.27
C ILE A 149 -4.43 -2.82 5.40
N PRO A 150 -3.15 -2.39 5.47
CA PRO A 150 -2.27 -2.78 6.56
C PRO A 150 -2.90 -2.35 7.88
N LYS A 151 -3.10 -3.30 8.80
CA LYS A 151 -3.67 -3.08 10.12
C LYS A 151 -2.65 -3.40 11.21
N ASP A 152 -2.73 -2.67 12.31
CA ASP A 152 -1.97 -2.94 13.52
C ASP A 152 -2.59 -4.12 14.27
N GLU A 153 -1.94 -4.54 15.36
CA GLU A 153 -2.41 -5.62 16.25
C GLU A 153 -3.83 -5.35 16.81
N ASN A 154 -4.28 -4.09 16.83
CA ASN A 154 -5.60 -3.68 17.30
C ASN A 154 -6.64 -3.62 16.16
N GLY A 155 -6.29 -4.03 14.94
CA GLY A 155 -7.15 -4.01 13.76
C GLY A 155 -7.34 -2.62 13.15
N LYS A 156 -6.60 -1.60 13.59
CA LYS A 156 -6.67 -0.23 13.07
C LYS A 156 -5.66 -0.06 11.92
N PRO A 157 -5.98 0.76 10.90
CA PRO A 157 -5.04 0.98 9.79
C PRO A 157 -3.70 1.55 10.29
N MET A 158 -2.60 0.90 9.90
CA MET A 158 -1.24 1.27 10.31
C MET A 158 -0.80 2.62 9.74
N ALA A 159 0.01 3.33 10.53
CA ALA A 159 0.76 4.48 10.06
C ALA A 159 2.08 4.04 9.41
N ALA A 160 2.51 4.77 8.39
CA ALA A 160 3.82 4.62 7.77
C ALA A 160 4.43 5.98 7.45
N SER A 161 5.76 6.09 7.48
CA SER A 161 6.45 7.22 6.88
C SER A 161 6.43 7.08 5.37
N PHE A 162 6.15 8.19 4.69
CA PHE A 162 6.18 8.24 3.23
C PHE A 162 7.21 9.25 2.76
N ASP A 163 8.11 8.78 1.91
CA ASP A 163 9.07 9.59 1.21
C ASP A 163 8.96 9.34 -0.30
N VAL A 164 9.00 10.42 -1.07
CA VAL A 164 9.01 10.35 -2.53
C VAL A 164 10.11 11.26 -3.06
N PHE A 165 10.97 10.66 -3.86
CA PHE A 165 11.97 11.34 -4.65
C PHE A 165 11.36 11.71 -5.99
N LEU A 166 11.34 13.01 -6.26
CA LEU A 166 10.87 13.60 -7.52
C LEU A 166 12.03 14.36 -8.13
N SER A 167 12.40 14.01 -9.35
CA SER A 167 13.47 14.67 -10.10
C SER A 167 13.13 14.74 -11.58
N TYR A 168 13.72 15.71 -12.27
CA TYR A 168 13.67 15.84 -13.72
C TYR A 168 15.07 15.67 -14.27
N GLU A 169 15.23 14.78 -15.24
CA GLU A 169 16.45 14.67 -16.02
C GLU A 169 16.13 15.05 -17.46
N ARG A 170 16.76 16.12 -17.96
CA ARG A 170 16.67 16.44 -19.38
C ARG A 170 17.66 15.56 -20.13
N GLN A 171 17.16 14.60 -20.90
CA GLN A 171 17.99 13.80 -21.79
C GLN A 171 17.89 14.28 -23.23
N GLY A 172 19.03 14.18 -23.92
CA GLY A 172 19.21 14.63 -25.30
C GLY A 172 20.08 15.88 -25.44
N SER A 173 20.83 15.93 -26.53
CA SER A 173 21.58 17.11 -27.00
C SER A 173 21.03 17.51 -28.37
N GLY A 174 20.72 18.79 -28.55
CA GLY A 174 20.06 19.29 -29.77
C GLY A 174 18.52 19.17 -29.75
N GLY A 175 17.89 19.47 -30.88
CA GLY A 175 16.43 19.72 -31.03
C GLY A 175 15.46 18.60 -30.61
N ASN A 176 15.94 17.45 -30.14
CA ASN A 176 15.15 16.33 -29.60
C ASN A 176 15.46 16.09 -28.11
N SER A 177 15.42 17.15 -27.29
CA SER A 177 15.51 16.99 -25.84
C SER A 177 14.16 16.57 -25.26
N TYR A 178 14.12 15.49 -24.50
CA TYR A 178 12.95 15.08 -23.72
C TYR A 178 13.26 15.17 -22.22
N ILE A 179 12.24 15.48 -21.42
CA ILE A 179 12.35 15.52 -19.96
C ILE A 179 11.90 14.15 -19.46
N LEU A 180 12.82 13.42 -18.83
CA LEU A 180 12.52 12.22 -18.06
C LEU A 180 12.17 12.64 -16.64
N GLU A 181 10.95 12.31 -16.21
CA GLU A 181 10.57 12.44 -14.82
C GLU A 181 10.91 11.15 -14.06
N ILE A 182 11.60 11.31 -12.93
CA ILE A 182 11.96 10.21 -12.03
C ILE A 182 11.10 10.35 -10.78
N LYS A 183 10.18 9.39 -10.60
CA LYS A 183 9.31 9.27 -9.43
C LYS A 183 9.61 7.95 -8.71
N LYS A 184 10.22 8.04 -7.53
CA LYS A 184 10.51 6.87 -6.69
C LYS A 184 9.96 7.09 -5.29
N GLY A 185 9.15 6.16 -4.80
CA GLY A 185 8.54 6.22 -3.48
C GLY A 185 9.08 5.16 -2.53
N GLN A 186 9.07 5.49 -1.25
CA GLN A 186 9.39 4.60 -0.14
C GLN A 186 8.33 4.79 0.96
N LEU A 187 7.84 3.66 1.50
CA LEU A 187 6.97 3.59 2.66
C LEU A 187 7.66 2.76 3.74
N ASP A 188 7.83 3.31 4.94
CA ASP A 188 8.33 2.54 6.09
C ASP A 188 7.23 2.37 7.13
N PHE A 189 6.86 1.11 7.38
CA PHE A 189 5.84 0.74 8.33
C PHE A 189 6.48 0.36 9.66
N LYS A 190 5.96 0.88 10.78
CA LYS A 190 6.36 0.41 12.12
C LYS A 190 5.62 -0.90 12.43
N GLY A 191 6.20 -2.02 12.03
CA GLY A 191 5.62 -3.37 12.07
C GLY A 191 5.67 -4.04 10.70
N ASP A 192 5.00 -5.20 10.55
CA ASP A 192 4.88 -5.86 9.24
C ASP A 192 3.50 -5.61 8.61
N PRO A 193 3.41 -4.82 7.53
CA PRO A 193 2.17 -4.56 6.80
C PRO A 193 1.56 -5.80 6.13
N LEU A 194 2.33 -6.87 6.00
CA LEU A 194 1.92 -8.13 5.39
C LEU A 194 1.73 -9.26 6.41
N ASP A 195 1.79 -8.97 7.73
CA ASP A 195 1.55 -9.99 8.75
C ASP A 195 0.07 -10.42 8.71
N PHE A 196 -0.16 -11.50 7.95
CA PHE A 196 -1.39 -12.27 7.76
C PHE A 196 -2.73 -11.50 7.77
N ASN A 197 -2.76 -10.29 7.21
CA ASN A 197 -4.02 -9.61 6.93
C ASN A 197 -4.76 -10.33 5.78
N VAL A 198 -5.88 -10.99 6.10
CA VAL A 198 -6.84 -11.47 5.10
C VAL A 198 -7.22 -10.27 4.21
N PRO A 199 -7.25 -10.41 2.87
CA PRO A 199 -7.64 -9.31 2.00
C PRO A 199 -8.96 -8.71 2.46
N ALA A 200 -8.98 -7.39 2.63
CA ALA A 200 -10.15 -6.70 3.13
C ALA A 200 -11.29 -6.71 2.10
N LEU A 201 -10.94 -6.88 0.82
CA LEU A 201 -11.86 -6.94 -0.31
C LEU A 201 -11.23 -7.73 -1.46
N ASP A 202 -12.05 -8.48 -2.20
CA ASP A 202 -11.75 -8.96 -3.55
C ASP A 202 -12.54 -8.10 -4.55
N ALA A 203 -11.83 -7.28 -5.33
CA ALA A 203 -12.45 -6.28 -6.21
C ALA A 203 -12.43 -6.65 -7.69
N SER A 204 -12.31 -7.94 -8.02
CA SER A 204 -12.29 -8.46 -9.40
C SER A 204 -13.54 -8.13 -10.26
N GLY A 205 -14.52 -7.41 -9.70
CA GLY A 205 -15.70 -6.89 -10.39
C GLY A 205 -15.97 -5.40 -10.17
N CYS A 206 -14.97 -4.63 -9.73
CA CYS A 206 -15.13 -3.24 -9.33
C CYS A 206 -14.33 -2.32 -10.24
N ASP A 207 -15.00 -1.30 -10.79
CA ASP A 207 -14.36 -0.31 -11.64
C ASP A 207 -13.76 0.79 -10.77
N PHE A 208 -12.43 0.85 -10.73
CA PHE A 208 -11.67 1.92 -10.07
C PHE A 208 -10.98 2.81 -11.10
N SER A 209 -11.43 2.80 -12.35
CA SER A 209 -10.97 3.77 -13.33
C SER A 209 -11.48 5.16 -12.96
N ILE A 210 -10.54 6.10 -12.91
CA ILE A 210 -10.82 7.54 -12.98
C ILE A 210 -10.55 7.94 -14.42
#